data_AF-A0A2V8DKV9-F1
#
_entry.id   AF-A0A2V8DKV9-F1
#
_cell.length_a   1.000
_cell.length_b   1.000
_cell.length_c   1.000
_cell.angle_alpha   90.00
_cell.angle_beta   90.00
_cell.angle_gamma   90.00
#
_symmetry.space_group_name_H-M   'P 1'
#
loop_
_entity.id
_entity.type
_entity.pdbx_description
1 polymer ?
#
loop_
_entity_poly.entity_id
_entity_poly.type
_entity_poly.pdbx_seq_one_letter_code
_entity_poly.pdbx_strand_id
1 'polypeptide(L)'
;MSIPLVAAAVVATLVMCDAGLAQQATQEAPRATGARTGNADNGKKLFVKYGCYECHGREGQGGVAFGPRLAPNPMAYAAFVRYVRAPRGDMPPYSDKL
;
A
#
# COMPACT_ATOMS: atom_id res chain seq x y z
N MET A 1 -46.79 -59.37 12.64
CA MET A 1 -45.50 -59.64 13.29
C MET A 1 -44.46 -58.72 12.64
N SER A 2 -44.33 -57.46 13.06
CA SER A 2 -43.50 -56.96 14.19
C SER A 2 -42.06 -56.61 13.74
N ILE A 3 -41.89 -55.35 13.32
CA ILE A 3 -40.78 -54.36 13.49
C ILE A 3 -39.39 -54.91 13.94
N PRO A 4 -38.27 -54.54 13.27
CA PRO A 4 -37.48 -53.31 13.60
C PRO A 4 -37.05 -52.53 12.35
N LEU A 5 -37.44 -51.27 12.14
CA LEU A 5 -36.89 -50.01 12.70
C LEU A 5 -35.43 -50.07 13.18
N VAL A 6 -34.65 -49.09 12.70
CA VAL A 6 -33.31 -48.64 13.12
C VAL A 6 -32.12 -49.27 12.36
N ALA A 7 -31.27 -48.38 11.84
CA ALA A 7 -30.03 -48.57 11.08
C ALA A 7 -30.26 -48.98 9.61
N ALA A 8 -30.31 -48.05 8.64
CA ALA A 8 -29.10 -47.38 8.19
C ALA A 8 -29.44 -46.12 7.39
N ALA A 9 -29.87 -45.07 8.09
CA ALA A 9 -29.93 -43.73 7.53
C ALA A 9 -28.52 -43.11 7.52
N VAL A 10 -27.61 -43.60 6.68
CA VAL A 10 -26.27 -42.96 6.48
C VAL A 10 -25.80 -43.00 5.02
N VAL A 11 -26.67 -43.29 4.06
CA VAL A 11 -26.30 -43.26 2.64
C VAL A 11 -27.18 -42.24 1.91
N ALA A 12 -26.52 -41.26 1.29
CA ALA A 12 -27.06 -40.33 0.29
C ALA A 12 -27.68 -38.99 0.74
N THR A 13 -26.98 -38.20 1.55
CA THR A 13 -27.06 -36.72 1.43
C THR A 13 -25.66 -36.09 1.51
N LEU A 14 -24.78 -36.45 0.57
CA LEU A 14 -23.63 -35.63 0.18
C LEU A 14 -24.12 -34.53 -0.78
N VAL A 15 -25.01 -33.68 -0.28
CA VAL A 15 -25.49 -32.49 -1.01
C VAL A 15 -24.65 -31.31 -0.52
N MET A 16 -23.61 -31.03 -1.29
CA MET A 16 -23.08 -29.69 -1.59
C MET A 16 -22.89 -28.76 -0.38
N CYS A 17 -21.74 -28.88 0.28
CA CYS A 17 -21.21 -27.90 1.23
C CYS A 17 -20.02 -27.12 0.64
N ASP A 18 -20.03 -26.87 -0.67
CA ASP A 18 -18.98 -26.14 -1.38
C ASP A 18 -19.59 -25.01 -2.21
N ALA A 19 -19.80 -23.85 -1.59
CA ALA A 19 -19.77 -22.52 -2.24
C ALA A 19 -20.31 -21.42 -1.29
N GLY A 20 -19.69 -21.28 -0.12
CA GLY A 20 -19.84 -20.09 0.70
C GLY A 20 -18.47 -19.69 1.22
N LEU A 21 -18.07 -18.43 1.01
CA LEU A 21 -16.79 -17.79 1.38
C LEU A 21 -15.64 -17.96 0.37
N ALA A 22 -15.74 -17.35 -0.81
CA ALA A 22 -14.63 -16.58 -1.41
C ALA A 22 -15.03 -16.00 -2.78
N GLN A 23 -16.02 -15.10 -2.81
CA GLN A 23 -16.18 -14.21 -3.96
C GLN A 23 -16.34 -12.76 -3.47
N GLN A 24 -15.35 -12.32 -2.70
CA GLN A 24 -15.13 -10.92 -2.38
C GLN A 24 -13.65 -10.62 -2.56
N ALA A 25 -13.20 -10.42 -3.80
CA ALA A 25 -12.02 -9.59 -4.11
C ALA A 25 -11.74 -9.48 -5.62
N THR A 26 -12.71 -9.11 -6.44
CA THR A 26 -12.41 -8.46 -7.73
C THR A 26 -13.42 -7.37 -8.04
N GLN A 27 -13.55 -6.40 -7.14
CA GLN A 27 -13.91 -5.04 -7.56
C GLN A 27 -12.62 -4.24 -7.66
N GLU A 28 -11.82 -4.56 -8.68
CA GLU A 28 -10.81 -3.63 -9.15
C GLU A 28 -11.56 -2.54 -9.92
N ALA A 29 -12.04 -1.53 -9.19
CA ALA A 29 -12.43 -0.28 -9.82
C ALA A 29 -11.24 0.19 -10.67
N PRO A 30 -11.45 0.70 -11.90
CA PRO A 30 -10.37 1.24 -12.69
C PRO A 30 -9.75 2.37 -11.87
N ARG A 31 -8.56 2.12 -11.30
CA ARG A 31 -7.80 3.15 -10.62
C ARG A 31 -7.54 4.18 -11.68
N ALA A 32 -8.25 5.31 -11.59
CA ALA A 32 -8.06 6.44 -12.49
C ALA A 32 -6.57 6.77 -12.48
N THR A 33 -5.86 6.26 -13.49
CA THR A 33 -4.46 6.57 -13.75
C THR A 33 -4.47 7.86 -14.55
N GLY A 34 -5.18 8.86 -14.03
CA GLY A 34 -4.92 10.23 -14.39
C GLY A 34 -3.52 10.49 -13.87
N ALA A 35 -2.54 10.49 -14.77
CA ALA A 35 -1.20 10.95 -14.45
C ALA A 35 -1.35 12.35 -13.89
N ARG A 36 -1.32 12.49 -12.56
CA ARG A 36 -1.25 13.80 -11.94
C ARG A 36 0.08 14.39 -12.36
N THR A 37 0.03 15.39 -13.24
CA THR A 37 1.21 16.20 -13.52
C THR A 37 1.52 16.96 -12.23
N GLY A 38 2.54 16.53 -11.50
CA GLY A 38 3.01 17.24 -10.31
C GLY A 38 3.48 18.65 -10.65
N ASN A 39 3.55 19.53 -9.66
CA ASN A 39 4.12 20.87 -9.79
C ASN A 39 5.53 20.88 -9.18
N ALA A 40 6.56 20.87 -10.03
CA ALA A 40 7.95 20.79 -9.60
C ALA A 40 8.39 22.02 -8.79
N ASP A 41 7.96 23.22 -9.18
CA ASP A 41 8.30 24.46 -8.47
C ASP A 41 7.73 24.47 -7.05
N ASN A 42 6.49 24.03 -6.90
CA ASN A 42 5.87 23.85 -5.59
C ASN A 42 6.58 22.75 -4.80
N GLY A 43 6.92 21.62 -5.44
CA GLY A 43 7.72 20.55 -4.83
C GLY A 43 9.05 21.05 -4.27
N LYS A 44 9.78 21.87 -5.03
CA LYS A 44 11.05 22.49 -4.60
C LYS A 44 10.85 23.42 -3.39
N LYS A 45 9.80 24.23 -3.38
CA LYS A 45 9.46 25.10 -2.23
C LYS A 45 9.21 24.27 -0.97
N LEU A 46 8.44 23.18 -1.07
CA LEU A 46 8.16 22.29 0.06
C LEU A 46 9.43 21.56 0.53
N PHE A 47 10.24 21.07 -0.41
CA PHE A 47 11.49 20.37 -0.13
C PHE A 47 12.46 21.25 0.69
N VAL A 48 12.53 22.54 0.39
CA VAL A 48 13.30 23.52 1.18
C VAL A 48 12.61 23.82 2.51
N LYS A 49 11.31 24.13 2.48
CA LYS A 49 10.53 24.51 3.67
C LYS A 49 10.59 23.46 4.79
N TYR A 50 10.56 22.18 4.43
CA TYR A 50 10.55 21.07 5.38
C TYR A 50 11.96 20.50 5.69
N GLY A 51 13.02 21.16 5.20
CA GLY A 51 14.40 20.78 5.50
C GLY A 51 14.86 19.46 4.85
N CYS A 52 14.14 18.96 3.84
CA CYS A 52 14.49 17.68 3.20
C CYS A 52 15.91 17.69 2.60
N TYR A 53 16.37 18.87 2.17
CA TYR A 53 17.69 19.06 1.58
C TYR A 53 18.86 18.84 2.56
N GLU A 54 18.63 18.93 3.87
CA GLU A 54 19.70 18.77 4.87
C GLU A 54 20.30 17.36 4.81
N CYS A 55 19.46 16.37 4.48
CA CYS A 55 19.86 14.98 4.34
C CYS A 55 20.00 14.55 2.87
N HIS A 56 19.08 15.00 2.01
CA HIS A 56 18.99 14.55 0.62
C HIS A 56 19.71 15.47 -0.38
N GLY A 57 20.35 16.54 0.08
CA GLY A 57 21.00 17.55 -0.78
C GLY A 57 20.00 18.46 -1.49
N ARG A 58 20.43 19.67 -1.88
CA ARG A 58 19.54 20.70 -2.47
C ARG A 58 18.88 20.29 -3.79
N GLU A 59 19.52 19.41 -4.55
CA GLU A 59 19.05 18.88 -5.84
C GLU A 59 18.57 17.43 -5.72
N GLY A 60 18.41 16.89 -4.50
CA GLY A 60 18.08 15.49 -4.28
C GLY A 60 19.22 14.53 -4.61
N GLN A 61 20.47 15.01 -4.70
CA GLN A 61 21.65 14.21 -5.00
C GLN A 61 22.09 13.27 -3.87
N GLY A 62 21.50 13.41 -2.67
CA GLY A 62 21.83 12.64 -1.49
C GLY A 62 23.20 13.00 -0.91
N GLY A 63 23.56 12.29 0.16
CA GLY A 63 24.89 12.33 0.75
C GLY A 63 25.19 10.99 1.40
N VAL A 64 26.43 10.51 1.26
CA VAL A 64 26.84 9.17 1.74
C VAL A 64 26.56 8.93 3.23
N ALA A 65 26.55 9.98 4.05
CA ALA A 65 26.34 9.90 5.50
C ALA A 65 24.96 10.37 5.97
N PHE A 66 24.21 11.14 5.16
CA PHE A 66 23.07 11.91 5.67
C PHE A 66 21.73 11.49 5.06
N GLY A 67 21.71 10.96 3.84
CA GLY A 67 20.45 10.54 3.21
C GLY A 67 20.61 10.01 1.80
N PRO A 68 19.76 9.05 1.38
CA PRO A 68 19.84 8.46 0.06
C PRO A 68 19.55 9.49 -1.04
N ARG A 69 20.01 9.18 -2.24
CA ARG A 69 19.78 9.99 -3.43
C ARG A 69 18.35 9.84 -3.96
N LEU A 70 17.69 10.95 -4.25
CA LEU A 70 16.29 11.01 -4.72
C LEU A 70 16.17 11.27 -6.24
N ALA A 71 17.18 11.91 -6.85
CA ALA A 71 17.21 12.28 -8.27
C ALA A 71 18.44 11.68 -8.98
N PRO A 72 18.40 11.41 -10.29
CA PRO A 72 17.33 11.71 -11.26
C PRO A 72 16.28 10.60 -11.38
N ASN A 73 16.42 9.49 -10.64
CA ASN A 73 15.53 8.33 -10.72
C ASN A 73 14.62 8.27 -9.47
N PRO A 74 13.55 9.08 -9.41
CA PRO A 74 12.67 9.08 -8.25
C PRO A 74 11.85 7.79 -8.18
N MET A 75 11.55 7.40 -6.95
CA MET A 75 10.57 6.35 -6.68
C MET A 75 9.16 6.77 -7.11
N ALA A 76 8.28 5.79 -7.35
CA ALA A 76 6.89 6.05 -7.70
C ALA A 76 6.19 6.90 -6.62
N TYR A 77 5.36 7.86 -7.02
CA TYR A 77 4.72 8.82 -6.09
C TYR A 77 3.97 8.15 -4.93
N ALA A 78 3.24 7.06 -5.22
CA ALA A 78 2.53 6.32 -4.17
C ALA A 78 3.49 5.71 -3.13
N ALA A 79 4.65 5.21 -3.57
CA ALA A 79 5.67 4.71 -2.67
C ALA A 79 6.33 5.85 -1.87
N PHE A 80 6.59 6.98 -2.52
CA PHE A 80 7.13 8.18 -1.87
C PHE A 80 6.22 8.65 -0.72
N VAL A 81 4.92 8.80 -0.98
CA VAL A 81 3.95 9.24 0.04
C VAL A 81 3.91 8.27 1.22
N ARG A 82 3.94 6.96 0.95
CA ARG A 82 3.97 5.94 2.02
C ARG A 82 5.23 6.06 2.87
N TYR A 83 6.39 6.23 2.24
CA TYR A 83 7.67 6.27 2.93
C TYR A 83 7.82 7.54 3.77
N VAL A 84 7.51 8.72 3.23
CA VAL A 84 7.64 9.99 3.95
C VAL A 84 6.74 10.06 5.19
N ARG A 85 5.58 9.39 5.14
CA ARG A 85 4.64 9.33 6.28
C ARG A 85 5.05 8.35 7.36
N ALA A 86 5.76 7.28 7.01
CA ALA A 86 6.22 6.24 7.93
C ALA A 86 7.64 5.75 7.52
N PRO A 87 8.66 6.61 7.71
CA PRO A 87 10.02 6.34 7.25
C PRO A 87 10.75 5.34 8.16
N ARG A 88 11.97 4.97 7.76
CA ARG A 88 12.89 4.15 8.56
C ARG A 88 14.15 4.94 8.90
N GLY A 89 14.85 4.51 9.94
CA GLY A 89 16.10 5.14 10.40
C GLY A 89 15.85 6.54 10.97
N ASP A 90 16.80 7.44 10.73
CA ASP A 90 16.80 8.79 11.30
C ASP A 90 15.93 9.79 10.52
N MET A 91 15.30 9.37 9.42
CA MET A 91 14.42 10.24 8.65
C MET A 91 13.13 10.52 9.45
N PRO A 92 12.80 11.78 9.76
CA PRO A 92 11.59 12.11 10.53
C PRO A 92 10.32 11.86 9.70
N PRO A 93 9.20 11.48 10.34
CA PRO A 93 7.93 11.33 9.65
C PRO A 93 7.32 12.69 9.30
N TYR A 94 6.77 12.82 8.09
CA TYR A 94 5.99 13.97 7.66
C TYR A 94 4.57 13.52 7.29
N SER A 95 3.61 13.80 8.16
CA SER A 95 2.21 13.49 7.96
C SER A 95 1.35 14.74 8.06
N ASP A 96 0.11 14.66 7.58
CA ASP A 96 -0.80 15.81 7.49
C ASP A 96 -1.23 16.36 8.87
N LYS A 97 -0.86 15.69 9.98
CA LYS A 97 -1.09 16.14 11.37
C LYS A 97 -0.04 15.57 12.35
N LEU A 98 0.53 16.46 13.16
CA LEU A 98 0.66 16.20 14.62
C LEU A 98 -0.46 16.99 15.29
#